data_AF-A0A6I5RCI1-F1
#
_entry.id   AF-A0A6I5RCI1-F1
#
_cell.length_a   1.000
_cell.length_b   1.000
_cell.length_c   1.000
_cell.angle_alpha   90.00
_cell.angle_beta   90.00
_cell.angle_gamma   90.00
#
_symmetry.space_group_name_H-M   'P 1'
#
loop_
_entity.id
_entity.type
_entity.pdbx_description
1 polymer ?
#
loop_
_entity_poly.entity_id
_entity_poly.type
_entity_poly.pdbx_seq_one_letter_code
_entity_poly.pdbx_strand_id
1 'polypeptide(L)'
;MTLRLASFLILFWNSLAVSTALVIYHVYDGKDHFGESGFITLLSTFQLLAIAWLSDKIFQARTAQRKGSLWRNKSIVWQIISLGFVFLAADEFLSIHEVTDLFIHDIFNLQETGLTDRIDDLIVALYGVVGIGVLVAYRDELKPYKKVFPLFTYGFLLLFIMVGLDTLTNEKDLLKALLNSNQIDTIYTWLIHLEDSLKIFAEAYFMMAFYAILKQTKHIQAKSGRQQLASQL
;
A
#
# COMPACT_ATOMS: atom_id res chain seq x y z
N MET A 1 -2.81 -2.70 23.28
CA MET A 1 -1.51 -2.23 22.76
C MET A 1 -1.52 -0.70 22.56
N THR A 2 -0.43 -0.02 22.89
CA THR A 2 -0.27 1.42 22.63
C THR A 2 -0.01 1.66 21.13
N LEU A 3 -0.31 2.86 20.60
CA LEU A 3 -0.05 3.14 19.18
C LEU A 3 1.45 3.09 18.89
N ARG A 4 2.28 3.61 19.81
CA ARG A 4 3.74 3.59 19.71
C ARG A 4 4.30 2.17 19.62
N LEU A 5 3.85 1.27 20.49
CA LEU A 5 4.31 -0.12 20.45
C LEU A 5 3.88 -0.83 19.17
N ALA A 6 2.65 -0.59 18.71
CA ALA A 6 2.17 -1.15 17.45
C ALA A 6 3.01 -0.67 16.25
N SER A 7 3.25 0.63 16.15
CA SER A 7 4.09 1.24 15.11
C SER A 7 5.51 0.70 15.14
N PHE A 8 6.11 0.60 16.32
CA PHE A 8 7.44 0.02 16.49
C PHE A 8 7.51 -1.42 15.99
N LEU A 9 6.56 -2.27 16.41
CA LEU A 9 6.53 -3.68 15.99
C LEU A 9 6.33 -3.81 14.48
N ILE A 10 5.41 -3.03 13.89
CA ILE A 10 5.17 -3.03 12.45
C ILE A 10 6.48 -2.72 11.71
N LEU A 11 7.13 -1.60 12.04
CA LEU A 11 8.38 -1.20 11.38
C LEU A 11 9.50 -2.21 11.63
N PHE A 12 9.66 -2.70 12.85
CA PHE A 12 10.67 -3.69 13.20
C PHE A 12 10.55 -4.97 12.37
N TRP A 13 9.34 -5.54 12.26
CA TRP A 13 9.13 -6.77 11.50
C TRP A 13 9.31 -6.57 9.99
N ASN A 14 8.88 -5.42 9.46
CA ASN A 14 9.11 -5.05 8.05
C ASN A 14 10.61 -4.91 7.76
N SER A 15 11.34 -4.18 8.60
CA SER A 15 12.79 -4.02 8.48
C SER A 15 13.53 -5.36 8.61
N LEU A 16 13.09 -6.24 9.52
CA LEU A 16 13.67 -7.57 9.67
C LEU A 16 13.44 -8.42 8.42
N ALA A 17 12.22 -8.42 7.87
CA ALA A 17 11.88 -9.16 6.66
C ALA A 17 12.74 -8.71 5.45
N VAL A 18 12.78 -7.40 5.18
CA VAL A 18 13.59 -6.81 4.11
C VAL A 18 15.08 -7.12 4.30
N SER A 19 15.61 -6.92 5.51
CA SER A 19 17.02 -7.20 5.79
C SER A 19 17.35 -8.68 5.61
N THR A 20 16.43 -9.57 5.99
CA THR A 20 16.59 -11.02 5.80
C THR A 20 16.62 -11.39 4.32
N ALA A 21 15.70 -10.85 3.52
CA ALA A 21 15.69 -11.07 2.06
C ALA A 21 17.00 -10.59 1.41
N LEU A 22 17.46 -9.38 1.73
CA LEU A 22 18.72 -8.83 1.22
C LEU A 22 19.92 -9.68 1.62
N VAL A 23 19.98 -10.13 2.88
CA VAL A 23 21.08 -10.97 3.36
C VAL A 23 21.09 -12.33 2.66
N ILE A 24 19.93 -12.97 2.47
CA ILE A 24 19.83 -14.25 1.75
C ILE A 24 20.37 -14.07 0.32
N TYR A 25 19.91 -13.04 -0.38
CA TYR A 25 20.33 -12.77 -1.75
C TYR A 25 21.83 -12.48 -1.86
N HIS A 26 22.34 -11.50 -1.09
CA HIS A 26 23.71 -11.01 -1.30
C HIS A 26 24.80 -11.84 -0.59
N VAL A 27 24.46 -12.64 0.42
CA VAL A 27 25.45 -13.33 1.26
C VAL A 27 25.41 -14.85 1.13
N TYR A 28 24.23 -15.44 0.90
CA TYR A 28 24.06 -16.89 1.01
C TYR A 28 24.00 -17.61 -0.33
N ASP A 29 22.84 -17.66 -0.96
CA ASP A 29 22.59 -18.53 -2.13
C ASP A 29 22.12 -17.77 -3.38
N GLY A 30 22.01 -16.44 -3.31
CA GLY A 30 21.52 -15.64 -4.42
C GLY A 30 20.03 -15.80 -4.70
N LYS A 31 19.28 -16.46 -3.81
CA LYS A 31 17.85 -16.67 -4.01
C LYS A 31 17.12 -15.35 -3.87
N ASP A 32 16.45 -14.97 -4.94
CA ASP A 32 15.59 -13.79 -4.96
C ASP A 32 14.28 -14.07 -4.20
N HIS A 33 14.05 -13.26 -3.18
CA HIS A 33 12.84 -13.29 -2.35
C HIS A 33 11.97 -12.05 -2.55
N PHE A 34 12.41 -11.13 -3.40
CA PHE A 34 11.72 -9.91 -3.81
C PHE A 34 10.84 -10.14 -5.04
N GLY A 35 11.23 -11.04 -5.94
CA GLY A 35 10.38 -11.44 -7.09
C GLY A 35 9.03 -12.06 -6.69
N GLU A 36 8.11 -12.17 -7.65
CA GLU A 36 6.68 -12.52 -7.50
C GLU A 36 6.35 -13.78 -6.66
N SER A 37 7.25 -14.77 -6.63
CA SER A 37 7.07 -16.00 -5.84
C SER A 37 7.76 -15.97 -4.48
N GLY A 38 8.37 -14.84 -4.14
CA GLY A 38 9.12 -14.59 -2.94
C GLY A 38 8.25 -14.42 -1.69
N PHE A 39 8.87 -14.55 -0.52
CA PHE A 39 8.14 -14.33 0.73
C PHE A 39 7.81 -12.85 0.95
N ILE A 40 8.50 -11.93 0.27
CA ILE A 40 8.21 -10.49 0.33
C ILE A 40 6.86 -10.20 -0.32
N THR A 41 6.55 -10.77 -1.48
CA THR A 41 5.22 -10.68 -2.12
C THR A 41 4.11 -11.23 -1.23
N LEU A 42 4.35 -12.38 -0.58
CA LEU A 42 3.40 -12.93 0.41
C LEU A 42 3.20 -11.99 1.60
N LEU A 43 4.28 -11.41 2.12
CA LEU A 43 4.22 -10.45 3.21
C LEU A 43 3.41 -9.21 2.81
N SER A 44 3.67 -8.66 1.63
CA SER A 44 2.94 -7.52 1.03
C SER A 44 1.45 -7.86 0.93
N THR A 45 1.12 -9.01 0.34
CA THR A 45 -0.25 -9.51 0.23
C THR A 45 -0.96 -9.55 1.59
N PHE A 46 -0.31 -10.08 2.63
CA PHE A 46 -0.88 -10.12 3.98
C PHE A 46 -1.03 -8.73 4.61
N GLN A 47 -0.11 -7.82 4.35
CA GLN A 47 -0.20 -6.43 4.83
C GLN A 47 -1.37 -5.68 4.17
N LEU A 48 -1.55 -5.83 2.85
CA LEU A 48 -2.71 -5.29 2.12
C LEU A 48 -4.02 -5.85 2.67
N LEU A 49 -4.11 -7.16 2.91
CA LEU A 49 -5.27 -7.78 3.56
C LEU A 49 -5.49 -7.27 4.99
N ALA A 50 -4.42 -7.05 5.76
CA ALA A 50 -4.53 -6.47 7.10
C ALA A 50 -5.07 -5.03 7.04
N ILE A 51 -4.65 -4.23 6.06
CA ILE A 51 -5.18 -2.88 5.82
C ILE A 51 -6.66 -2.94 5.44
N ALA A 52 -7.04 -3.86 4.56
CA ALA A 52 -8.43 -4.08 4.17
C ALA A 52 -9.31 -4.43 5.37
N TRP A 53 -8.83 -5.34 6.22
CA TRP A 53 -9.50 -5.73 7.46
C TRP A 53 -9.62 -4.56 8.45
N LEU A 54 -8.56 -3.78 8.64
CA LEU A 54 -8.61 -2.58 9.51
C LEU A 54 -9.64 -1.57 9.01
N SER A 55 -9.72 -1.37 7.69
CA SER A 55 -10.67 -0.47 7.04
C SER A 55 -12.12 -0.94 7.24
N ASP A 56 -12.39 -2.24 7.08
CA ASP A 56 -13.70 -2.84 7.38
C ASP A 56 -14.07 -2.69 8.88
N LYS A 57 -13.10 -2.86 9.79
CA LYS A 57 -13.35 -2.62 11.22
C LYS A 57 -13.65 -1.16 11.53
N ILE A 58 -13.07 -0.21 10.80
CA ILE A 58 -13.44 1.21 10.90
C ILE A 58 -14.86 1.42 10.39
N PHE A 59 -15.21 0.84 9.23
CA PHE A 59 -16.57 0.89 8.68
C PHE A 59 -17.61 0.43 9.70
N GLN A 60 -17.44 -0.77 10.27
CA GLN A 60 -18.34 -1.34 11.27
C GLN A 60 -18.47 -0.44 12.50
N ALA A 61 -17.35 0.07 13.02
CA ALA A 61 -17.35 0.95 14.19
C ALA A 61 -18.04 2.30 13.94
N ARG A 62 -17.95 2.84 12.71
CA ARG A 62 -18.58 4.10 12.32
C ARG A 62 -20.05 3.95 12.01
N THR A 63 -20.44 2.87 11.33
CA THR A 63 -21.84 2.59 11.00
C THR A 63 -22.66 2.30 12.25
N ALA A 64 -22.09 1.63 13.26
CA ALA A 64 -22.75 1.43 14.55
C ALA A 64 -23.12 2.73 15.30
N GLN A 65 -22.46 3.86 14.98
CA GLN A 65 -22.72 5.16 15.62
C GLN A 65 -23.79 6.00 14.91
N ARG A 66 -24.13 5.68 13.65
CA ARG A 66 -25.04 6.50 12.84
C ARG A 66 -26.36 5.76 12.61
N LYS A 67 -27.46 6.34 13.08
CA LYS A 67 -28.82 5.91 12.71
C LYS A 67 -29.17 6.57 11.36
N GLY A 68 -29.35 5.78 10.30
CA GLY A 68 -29.72 6.28 8.97
C GLY A 68 -29.44 5.30 7.83
N SER A 69 -29.86 5.65 6.61
CA SER A 69 -29.61 4.85 5.39
C SER A 69 -28.11 4.70 5.08
N LEU A 70 -27.69 3.47 4.76
CA LEU A 70 -26.30 3.11 4.42
C LEU A 70 -25.71 3.98 3.29
N TRP A 71 -26.50 4.31 2.27
CA TRP A 71 -26.03 5.03 1.07
C TRP A 71 -25.82 6.53 1.29
N ARG A 72 -26.42 7.11 2.33
CA ARG A 72 -26.13 8.50 2.76
C ARG A 72 -25.01 8.55 3.81
N ASN A 73 -24.53 7.39 4.26
CA ASN A 73 -23.52 7.32 5.29
C ASN A 73 -22.13 7.52 4.68
N LYS A 74 -21.49 8.66 5.01
CA LYS A 74 -20.10 8.94 4.61
C LYS A 74 -19.10 7.89 5.12
N SER A 75 -19.48 6.98 6.02
CA SER A 75 -18.64 5.84 6.43
C SER A 75 -18.41 4.84 5.31
N ILE A 76 -19.22 4.82 4.24
CA ILE A 76 -19.05 3.88 3.11
C ILE A 76 -17.66 3.96 2.48
N VAL A 77 -16.96 5.10 2.60
CA VAL A 77 -15.57 5.26 2.18
C VAL A 77 -14.66 4.17 2.75
N TRP A 78 -14.87 3.76 4.01
CA TRP A 78 -14.06 2.72 4.65
C TRP A 78 -14.28 1.35 4.01
N GLN A 79 -15.48 1.09 3.51
CA GLN A 79 -15.79 -0.13 2.74
C GLN A 79 -15.19 -0.07 1.34
N ILE A 80 -15.26 1.09 0.67
CA ILE A 80 -14.62 1.30 -0.64
C ILE A 80 -13.11 1.07 -0.52
N ILE A 81 -12.47 1.66 0.49
CA ILE A 81 -11.05 1.46 0.78
C ILE A 81 -10.75 -0.01 1.08
N SER A 82 -11.57 -0.66 1.93
CA SER A 82 -11.40 -2.08 2.25
C SER A 82 -11.41 -2.95 0.99
N LEU A 83 -12.40 -2.78 0.10
CA LEU A 83 -12.47 -3.49 -1.17
C LEU A 83 -11.31 -3.16 -2.10
N GLY A 84 -10.87 -1.90 -2.15
CA GLY A 84 -9.70 -1.48 -2.92
C GLY A 84 -8.43 -2.21 -2.46
N PHE A 85 -8.20 -2.34 -1.15
CA PHE A 85 -7.04 -3.09 -0.63
C PHE A 85 -7.17 -4.61 -0.81
N VAL A 86 -8.38 -5.18 -0.83
CA VAL A 86 -8.58 -6.58 -1.23
C VAL A 86 -8.20 -6.77 -2.70
N PHE A 87 -8.61 -5.85 -3.57
CA PHE A 87 -8.22 -5.86 -4.97
C PHE A 87 -6.69 -5.77 -5.13
N LEU A 88 -6.04 -4.82 -4.45
CA LEU A 88 -4.58 -4.70 -4.46
C LEU A 88 -3.88 -5.95 -3.94
N ALA A 89 -4.39 -6.60 -2.90
CA ALA A 89 -3.83 -7.86 -2.40
C ALA A 89 -3.98 -9.00 -3.40
N ALA A 90 -5.10 -9.04 -4.13
CA ALA A 90 -5.31 -10.02 -5.19
C ALA A 90 -4.40 -9.73 -6.39
N ASP A 91 -4.21 -8.47 -6.74
CA ASP A 91 -3.30 -8.02 -7.78
C ASP A 91 -1.85 -8.39 -7.46
N GLU A 92 -1.36 -8.08 -6.26
CA GLU A 92 -0.01 -8.46 -5.79
C GLU A 92 0.22 -9.98 -5.82
N PHE A 93 -0.80 -10.78 -5.52
CA PHE A 93 -0.67 -12.24 -5.47
C PHE A 93 -0.84 -12.93 -6.83
N LEU A 94 -1.58 -12.31 -7.75
CA LEU A 94 -1.97 -12.92 -9.04
C LEU A 94 -1.43 -12.18 -10.25
N SER A 95 -0.65 -11.10 -10.04
CA SER A 95 -0.11 -10.24 -11.10
C SER A 95 -1.19 -9.76 -12.08
N ILE A 96 -2.30 -9.22 -11.56
CA ILE A 96 -3.44 -8.78 -12.40
C ILE A 96 -3.02 -7.63 -13.31
N HIS A 97 -2.17 -6.73 -12.83
CA HIS A 97 -1.62 -5.61 -13.61
C HIS A 97 -0.79 -6.08 -14.81
N GLU A 98 0.03 -7.13 -14.67
CA GLU A 98 0.76 -7.75 -15.80
C GLU A 98 -0.19 -8.36 -16.83
N VAL A 99 -1.19 -9.13 -16.38
CA VAL A 99 -2.18 -9.72 -17.30
C VAL A 99 -2.98 -8.63 -18.02
N THR A 100 -3.24 -7.52 -17.34
CA THR A 100 -3.94 -6.36 -17.93
C THR A 100 -3.06 -5.66 -18.95
N ASP A 101 -1.77 -5.52 -18.68
CA ASP A 101 -0.81 -4.95 -19.60
C ASP A 101 -0.72 -5.78 -20.91
N LEU A 102 -0.48 -7.09 -20.79
CA LEU A 102 -0.46 -8.01 -21.94
C LEU A 102 -1.74 -7.91 -22.77
N PHE A 103 -2.89 -7.80 -22.11
CA PHE A 103 -4.17 -7.65 -22.79
C PHE A 103 -4.31 -6.31 -23.54
N ILE A 104 -3.76 -5.21 -23.00
CA ILE A 104 -3.71 -3.91 -23.68
C ILE A 104 -2.81 -4.00 -24.91
N HIS A 105 -1.64 -4.62 -24.79
CA HIS A 105 -0.72 -4.87 -25.89
C HIS A 105 -1.40 -5.64 -27.04
N ASP A 106 -2.11 -6.71 -26.70
CA ASP A 106 -2.85 -7.55 -27.65
C ASP A 106 -3.97 -6.77 -28.37
N ILE A 107 -4.78 -5.99 -27.65
CA ILE A 107 -5.91 -5.24 -28.24
C ILE A 107 -5.42 -4.15 -29.18
N PHE A 108 -4.40 -3.40 -28.78
CA PHE A 108 -3.92 -2.25 -29.53
C PHE A 108 -2.81 -2.60 -30.52
N ASN A 109 -2.39 -3.87 -30.57
CA ASN A 109 -1.31 -4.37 -31.40
C ASN A 109 -0.02 -3.53 -31.19
N LEU A 110 0.26 -3.21 -29.93
CA LEU A 110 1.42 -2.44 -29.52
C LEU A 110 2.62 -3.39 -29.46
N GLN A 111 3.70 -3.03 -30.16
CA GLN A 111 4.97 -3.73 -29.98
C GLN A 111 5.52 -3.41 -28.60
N GLU A 112 5.96 -4.43 -27.88
CA GLU A 112 6.79 -4.29 -26.68
C GLU A 112 8.04 -3.48 -27.04
N THR A 113 8.13 -2.31 -26.43
CA THR A 113 9.17 -1.30 -26.60
C THR A 113 9.35 -0.68 -25.23
N GLY A 114 10.53 -0.14 -24.94
CA GLY A 114 10.81 0.48 -23.64
C GLY A 114 9.85 1.58 -23.18
N LEU A 115 8.91 2.07 -24.01
CA LEU A 115 7.83 2.98 -23.59
C LEU A 115 6.50 2.26 -23.31
N THR A 116 6.18 1.22 -24.06
CA THR A 116 4.94 0.47 -23.91
C THR A 116 5.03 -0.53 -22.76
N ASP A 117 6.23 -1.03 -22.46
CA ASP A 117 6.50 -1.99 -21.37
C ASP A 117 6.41 -1.34 -19.97
N ARG A 118 5.92 -0.09 -19.88
CA ARG A 118 5.74 0.68 -18.63
C ARG A 118 4.25 0.87 -18.29
N ILE A 119 3.37 0.24 -19.06
CA ILE A 119 1.93 0.39 -18.88
C ILE A 119 1.49 -0.26 -17.56
N ASP A 120 2.14 -1.34 -17.15
CA ASP A 120 2.05 -1.95 -15.83
C ASP A 120 2.38 -0.94 -14.69
N ASP A 121 3.50 -0.22 -14.76
CA ASP A 121 3.87 0.83 -13.79
C ASP A 121 2.76 1.88 -13.70
N LEU A 122 2.24 2.29 -14.86
CA LEU A 122 1.19 3.30 -14.97
C LEU A 122 -0.13 2.80 -14.37
N ILE A 123 -0.44 1.52 -14.50
CA ILE A 123 -1.60 0.87 -13.89
C ILE A 123 -1.46 0.94 -12.35
N VAL A 124 -0.30 0.58 -11.80
CA VAL A 124 -0.04 0.66 -10.35
C VAL A 124 -0.10 2.12 -9.85
N ALA A 125 0.48 3.06 -10.60
CA ALA A 125 0.40 4.49 -10.31
C ALA A 125 -1.06 4.99 -10.26
N LEU A 126 -1.88 4.53 -11.21
CA LEU A 126 -3.28 4.88 -11.31
C LEU A 126 -4.06 4.37 -10.09
N TYR A 127 -3.77 3.17 -9.58
CA TYR A 127 -4.37 2.69 -8.33
C TYR A 127 -4.07 3.62 -7.16
N GLY A 128 -2.82 4.07 -7.03
CA GLY A 128 -2.42 5.06 -6.03
C GLY A 128 -3.18 6.38 -6.16
N VAL A 129 -3.32 6.91 -7.37
CA VAL A 129 -4.06 8.14 -7.67
C VAL A 129 -5.55 7.98 -7.36
N VAL A 130 -6.17 6.86 -7.70
CA VAL A 130 -7.57 6.54 -7.35
C VAL A 130 -7.73 6.53 -5.83
N GLY A 131 -6.80 5.91 -5.09
CA GLY A 131 -6.76 5.93 -3.63
C GLY A 131 -6.77 7.35 -3.06
N ILE A 132 -5.91 8.24 -3.58
CA ILE A 132 -5.90 9.66 -3.20
C ILE A 132 -7.23 10.33 -3.54
N GLY A 133 -7.77 10.08 -4.74
CA GLY A 133 -9.05 10.61 -5.19
C GLY A 133 -10.19 10.27 -4.23
N VAL A 134 -10.25 9.01 -3.77
CA VAL A 134 -11.22 8.55 -2.76
C VAL A 134 -11.03 9.31 -1.44
N LEU A 135 -9.79 9.45 -0.94
CA LEU A 135 -9.52 10.20 0.29
C LEU A 135 -9.92 11.69 0.18
N VAL A 136 -9.68 12.32 -0.97
CA VAL A 136 -10.05 13.71 -1.24
C VAL A 136 -11.58 13.87 -1.34
N ALA A 137 -12.26 12.98 -2.07
CA ALA A 137 -13.71 12.99 -2.22
C ALA A 137 -14.43 12.84 -0.87
N TYR A 138 -13.89 12.01 0.02
CA TYR A 138 -14.44 11.76 1.36
C TYR A 138 -13.69 12.48 2.48
N ARG A 139 -12.96 13.56 2.17
CA ARG A 139 -12.16 14.33 3.14
C ARG A 139 -12.91 14.73 4.41
N ASP A 140 -14.22 14.95 4.32
CA ASP A 140 -15.06 15.30 5.46
C ASP A 140 -15.12 14.19 6.53
N GLU A 141 -15.15 12.92 6.10
CA GLU A 141 -15.11 11.78 7.02
C GLU A 141 -13.72 11.62 7.64
N LEU A 142 -12.68 12.08 6.95
CA LEU A 142 -11.28 12.03 7.40
C LEU A 142 -10.86 13.19 8.32
N LYS A 143 -11.59 14.33 8.30
CA LYS A 143 -11.30 15.51 9.13
C LYS A 143 -11.07 15.23 10.62
N PRO A 144 -11.80 14.32 11.29
CA PRO A 144 -11.54 13.99 12.70
C PRO A 144 -10.16 13.34 12.94
N TYR A 145 -9.54 12.78 11.90
CA TYR A 145 -8.32 11.99 11.95
C TYR A 145 -7.10 12.71 11.35
N LYS A 146 -7.15 14.05 11.18
CA LYS A 146 -6.06 14.85 10.57
C LYS A 146 -4.66 14.58 11.14
N LYS A 147 -4.55 14.23 12.43
CA LYS A 147 -3.26 13.90 13.06
C LYS A 147 -2.58 12.65 12.46
N VAL A 148 -3.34 11.82 11.75
CA VAL A 148 -2.88 10.59 11.09
C VAL A 148 -2.38 10.87 9.67
N PHE A 149 -2.71 12.02 9.07
CA PHE A 149 -2.38 12.33 7.67
C PHE A 149 -0.90 12.22 7.31
N PRO A 150 0.06 12.60 8.18
CA PRO A 150 1.47 12.37 7.86
C PRO A 150 1.80 10.91 7.55
N LEU A 151 1.13 9.93 8.17
CA LEU A 151 1.35 8.51 7.86
C LEU A 151 0.86 8.15 6.45
N PHE A 152 -0.29 8.67 6.01
CA PHE A 152 -0.73 8.51 4.62
C PHE A 152 0.24 9.20 3.66
N THR A 153 0.72 10.39 3.99
CA THR A 153 1.68 11.11 3.16
C THR A 153 2.97 10.30 2.97
N TYR A 154 3.53 9.73 4.04
CA TYR A 154 4.69 8.85 3.91
C TYR A 154 4.39 7.58 3.11
N GLY A 155 3.23 6.95 3.32
CA GLY A 155 2.82 5.78 2.54
C GLY A 155 2.73 6.08 1.04
N PHE A 156 2.02 7.14 0.64
CA PHE A 156 1.92 7.55 -0.76
C PHE A 156 3.25 8.03 -1.34
N LEU A 157 4.08 8.74 -0.56
CA LEU A 157 5.39 9.16 -1.03
C LEU A 157 6.26 7.95 -1.37
N LEU A 158 6.31 6.96 -0.49
CA LEU A 158 7.08 5.72 -0.74
C LEU A 158 6.51 4.94 -1.92
N LEU A 159 5.18 4.84 -2.05
CA LEU A 159 4.52 4.22 -3.20
C LEU A 159 4.94 4.88 -4.52
N PHE A 160 4.88 6.22 -4.61
CA PHE A 160 5.25 6.91 -5.86
C PHE A 160 6.75 6.93 -6.12
N ILE A 161 7.59 6.89 -5.08
CA ILE A 161 9.03 6.69 -5.28
C ILE A 161 9.28 5.29 -5.83
N MET A 162 8.61 4.28 -5.29
CA MET A 162 8.69 2.90 -5.77
C MET A 162 8.32 2.81 -7.26
N VAL A 163 7.12 3.28 -7.65
CA VAL A 163 6.70 3.32 -9.05
C VAL A 163 7.69 4.11 -9.93
N GLY A 164 8.21 5.23 -9.41
CA GLY A 164 9.20 6.02 -10.14
C GLY A 164 10.54 5.29 -10.32
N LEU A 165 10.95 4.45 -9.37
CA LEU A 165 12.14 3.61 -9.51
C LEU A 165 11.88 2.53 -10.55
N ASP A 166 10.74 1.85 -10.47
CA ASP A 166 10.34 0.79 -11.39
C ASP A 166 10.37 1.28 -12.85
N THR A 167 9.71 2.41 -13.12
CA THR A 167 9.75 3.09 -14.42
C THR A 167 11.15 3.51 -14.88
N LEU A 168 12.09 3.76 -13.95
CA LEU A 168 13.48 4.06 -14.29
C LEU A 168 14.31 2.79 -14.52
N THR A 169 13.91 1.65 -13.95
CA THR A 169 14.58 0.35 -14.08
C THR A 169 14.01 -0.54 -15.17
N ASN A 170 12.77 -0.33 -15.63
CA ASN A 170 12.05 -1.20 -16.59
C ASN A 170 12.76 -1.39 -17.96
N GLU A 171 13.85 -0.66 -18.23
CA GLU A 171 14.79 -1.04 -19.30
C GLU A 171 16.21 -0.62 -18.95
N LYS A 172 17.20 -1.53 -19.09
CA LYS A 172 18.62 -1.22 -18.84
C LYS A 172 19.13 -0.07 -19.71
N ASP A 173 18.39 0.33 -20.75
CA ASP A 173 18.82 1.31 -21.75
C ASP A 173 18.93 2.74 -21.20
N LEU A 174 18.05 3.16 -20.29
CA LEU A 174 18.21 4.43 -19.58
C LEU A 174 19.43 4.40 -18.64
N LEU A 175 19.62 3.29 -17.92
CA LEU A 175 20.78 3.10 -17.04
C LEU A 175 22.09 3.03 -17.84
N LYS A 176 22.09 2.38 -19.02
CA LYS A 176 23.22 2.35 -19.97
C LYS A 176 23.55 3.73 -20.54
N ALA A 177 22.56 4.61 -20.70
CA ALA A 177 22.80 5.98 -21.13
C ALA A 177 23.45 6.85 -20.04
N LEU A 178 23.24 6.52 -18.75
CA LEU A 178 23.71 7.30 -17.61
C LEU A 178 24.97 6.74 -16.93
N LEU A 179 25.26 5.43 -17.06
CA LEU A 179 26.29 4.72 -16.29
C LEU A 179 27.23 3.90 -17.18
N ASN A 180 28.45 3.69 -16.70
CA ASN A 180 29.45 2.82 -17.35
C ASN A 180 29.08 1.34 -17.21
N SER A 181 29.30 0.57 -18.28
CA SER A 181 28.86 -0.84 -18.45
C SER A 181 29.18 -1.78 -17.27
N ASN A 182 30.30 -1.57 -16.57
CA ASN A 182 30.77 -2.49 -15.53
C ASN A 182 30.03 -2.37 -14.18
N GLN A 183 29.22 -1.33 -13.99
CA GLN A 183 28.48 -1.10 -12.72
C GLN A 183 26.96 -1.24 -12.86
N ILE A 184 26.46 -1.36 -14.09
CA ILE A 184 25.02 -1.32 -14.39
C ILE A 184 24.29 -2.47 -13.72
N ASP A 185 24.80 -3.70 -13.83
CA ASP A 185 24.10 -4.87 -13.29
C ASP A 185 24.00 -4.82 -11.75
N THR A 186 25.05 -4.37 -11.07
CA THR A 186 25.02 -4.23 -9.61
C THR A 186 24.03 -3.14 -9.17
N ILE A 187 24.05 -1.97 -9.82
CA ILE A 187 23.15 -0.87 -9.48
C ILE A 187 21.70 -1.26 -9.77
N TYR A 188 21.46 -1.91 -10.91
CA TYR A 188 20.16 -2.42 -11.32
C TYR A 188 19.56 -3.36 -10.27
N THR A 189 20.30 -4.36 -9.81
CA THR A 189 19.85 -5.28 -8.76
C THR A 189 19.51 -4.56 -7.45
N TRP A 190 20.32 -3.57 -7.04
CA TRP A 190 20.01 -2.79 -5.85
C TRP A 190 18.77 -1.92 -6.00
N LEU A 191 18.50 -1.40 -7.20
CA LEU A 191 17.31 -0.60 -7.46
C LEU A 191 16.04 -1.46 -7.39
N ILE A 192 16.05 -2.67 -7.97
CA ILE A 192 14.94 -3.63 -7.86
C ILE A 192 14.65 -3.95 -6.39
N HIS A 193 15.68 -4.32 -5.60
CA HIS A 193 15.45 -4.62 -4.20
C HIS A 193 14.97 -3.40 -3.39
N LEU A 194 15.41 -2.20 -3.77
CA LEU A 194 14.97 -0.96 -3.15
C LEU A 194 13.49 -0.69 -3.45
N GLU A 195 13.07 -0.89 -4.68
CA GLU A 195 11.68 -0.77 -5.14
C GLU A 195 10.74 -1.61 -4.29
N ASP A 196 10.95 -2.93 -4.21
CA ASP A 196 10.12 -3.80 -3.38
C ASP A 196 10.21 -3.48 -1.88
N SER A 197 11.38 -3.06 -1.40
CA SER A 197 11.52 -2.60 -0.02
C SER A 197 10.63 -1.38 0.26
N LEU A 198 10.58 -0.43 -0.66
CA LEU A 198 9.73 0.77 -0.54
C LEU A 198 8.25 0.41 -0.54
N LYS A 199 7.82 -0.58 -1.34
CA LYS A 199 6.46 -1.14 -1.34
C LYS A 199 6.06 -1.63 0.07
N ILE A 200 6.89 -2.49 0.66
CA ILE A 200 6.68 -3.04 2.01
C ILE A 200 6.57 -1.93 3.07
N PHE A 201 7.46 -0.93 3.00
CA PHE A 201 7.37 0.21 3.92
C PHE A 201 6.15 1.10 3.68
N ALA A 202 5.74 1.34 2.43
CA ALA A 202 4.54 2.10 2.11
C ALA A 202 3.31 1.46 2.78
N GLU A 203 3.16 0.14 2.65
CA GLU A 203 2.10 -0.63 3.29
C GLU A 203 2.17 -0.60 4.81
N ALA A 204 3.38 -0.66 5.39
CA ALA A 204 3.57 -0.49 6.84
C ALA A 204 3.02 0.86 7.32
N TYR A 205 3.26 1.95 6.59
CA TYR A 205 2.72 3.28 6.90
C TYR A 205 1.19 3.33 6.78
N PHE A 206 0.62 2.74 5.73
CA PHE A 206 -0.84 2.63 5.60
C PHE A 206 -1.45 1.83 6.74
N MET A 207 -0.90 0.67 7.08
CA MET A 207 -1.36 -0.15 8.19
C MET A 207 -1.32 0.62 9.53
N MET A 208 -0.24 1.35 9.80
CA MET A 208 -0.16 2.24 10.97
C MET A 208 -1.24 3.32 10.95
N ALA A 209 -1.51 3.93 9.79
CA ALA A 209 -2.53 4.96 9.63
C ALA A 209 -3.93 4.42 9.95
N PHE A 210 -4.33 3.31 9.33
CA PHE A 210 -5.64 2.70 9.57
C PHE A 210 -5.77 2.17 11.00
N TYR A 211 -4.72 1.60 11.58
CA TYR A 211 -4.74 1.18 12.97
C TYR A 211 -4.94 2.37 13.94
N ALA A 212 -4.27 3.50 13.69
CA ALA A 212 -4.46 4.72 14.48
C ALA A 212 -5.91 5.24 14.40
N ILE A 213 -6.50 5.23 13.20
CA ILE A 213 -7.89 5.64 12.96
C ILE A 213 -8.87 4.72 13.68
N LEU A 214 -8.67 3.40 13.59
CA LEU A 214 -9.51 2.43 14.28
C LEU A 214 -9.50 2.66 15.79
N LYS A 215 -8.30 2.87 16.37
CA LYS A 215 -8.15 3.14 17.79
C LYS A 215 -8.84 4.45 18.20
N GLN A 216 -8.66 5.51 17.43
CA GLN A 216 -9.32 6.80 17.67
C GLN A 216 -10.84 6.68 17.58
N THR A 217 -11.34 5.92 16.60
CA THR A 217 -12.78 5.68 16.39
C THR A 217 -13.41 4.95 17.58
N LYS A 218 -12.76 3.88 18.07
CA LYS A 218 -13.21 3.16 19.27
C LYS A 218 -13.22 4.04 20.52
N HIS A 219 -12.24 4.92 20.67
CA HIS A 219 -12.20 5.87 21.78
C HIS A 219 -13.35 6.89 21.72
N ILE A 220 -13.65 7.42 20.54
CA ILE A 220 -14.80 8.32 20.32
C ILE A 220 -16.11 7.60 20.71
N GLN A 221 -16.27 6.34 20.26
CA GLN A 221 -17.45 5.52 20.58
C GLN A 221 -17.66 5.37 22.09
N ALA A 222 -16.60 5.00 22.81
CA ALA A 222 -16.66 4.80 24.25
C ALA A 222 -17.03 6.08 25.00
N LYS A 223 -16.54 7.24 24.55
CA LYS A 223 -16.88 8.54 25.15
C LYS A 223 -18.35 8.91 24.93
N SER A 224 -18.86 8.75 23.70
CA SER A 224 -20.25 9.04 23.37
C SER A 224 -21.23 8.15 24.14
N GLY A 225 -20.94 6.86 24.29
CA GLY A 225 -21.78 5.94 25.07
C GLY A 225 -21.86 6.32 26.56
N ARG A 226 -20.75 6.74 27.18
CA ARG A 226 -20.76 7.22 28.58
C ARG A 226 -21.57 8.50 28.75
N GLN A 227 -21.50 9.43 27.79
CA GLN A 227 -22.28 10.68 27.83
C GLN A 227 -23.78 10.41 27.73
N GLN A 228 -24.20 9.47 26.88
CA GLN A 228 -25.60 9.07 26.76
C GLN A 228 -26.13 8.44 28.06
N LEU A 229 -25.36 7.55 28.69
CA LEU A 229 -25.74 6.95 29.97
C LEU A 229 -25.85 8.01 31.08
N ALA A 230 -24.89 8.94 31.15
CA ALA A 230 -24.90 10.02 32.14
C ALA A 230 -26.07 11.00 31.95
N SER A 231 -26.62 11.15 30.74
CA SER A 231 -27.81 11.99 30.49
C SER A 231 -29.14 11.30 30.83
N GLN A 232 -29.11 10.00 31.13
CA GLN A 232 -30.29 9.20 31.49
C GLN A 232 -30.42 8.96 33.01
N LEU A 233 -29.40 9.32 33.79
CA LEU A 233 -29.38 9.28 35.26
C LEU A 233 -29.66 10.67 35.82
#